data_AF-A0A1F9Z4S8-F1
#
_entry.id   AF-A0A1F9Z4S8-F1
#
_cell.length_a   1.000
_cell.length_b   1.000
_cell.length_c   1.000
_cell.angle_alpha   90.00
_cell.angle_beta   90.00
_cell.angle_gamma   90.00
#
_symmetry.space_group_name_H-M   'P 1'
#
loop_
_entity.id
_entity.type
_entity.pdbx_description
1 polymer ?
#
loop_
_entity_poly.entity_id
_entity_poly.type
_entity_poly.pdbx_seq_one_letter_code
_entity_poly.pdbx_strand_id
1 'polypeptide(L)' 'MAQAISAEFASKAEWGAFEGKGYCWIETGFGKAAFGSLDFYASPAPEVKLRSPSRPLRWGKIFFEKQWFRRWF' A
#
# COMPACT_ATOMS: atom_id res chain seq x y z
N MET A 1 -8.29 -5.85 9.59
CA MET A 1 -8.31 -5.45 11.02
C MET A 1 -9.69 -5.11 11.53
N ALA A 2 -10.38 -4.06 11.05
CA ALA A 2 -11.74 -3.72 11.54
C ALA A 2 -12.74 -4.90 11.39
N GLN A 3 -12.67 -5.63 10.28
CA GLN A 3 -13.50 -6.83 10.06
C GLN A 3 -13.20 -7.96 11.05
N ALA A 4 -11.92 -8.19 11.38
CA ALA A 4 -11.51 -9.19 12.36
C ALA A 4 -12.09 -8.88 13.75
N ILE A 5 -12.00 -7.61 14.18
CA ILE A 5 -12.58 -7.15 15.45
C ILE A 5 -14.11 -7.31 15.43
N SER A 6 -14.77 -6.88 14.34
CA SER A 6 -16.22 -7.05 14.21
C SER A 6 -16.65 -8.53 14.22
N ALA A 7 -15.86 -9.42 13.63
CA ALA A 7 -16.12 -10.86 13.61
C ALA A 7 -15.96 -11.48 15.00
N GLU A 8 -14.96 -11.04 15.76
CA GLU A 8 -14.75 -11.43 17.15
C GLU A 8 -15.96 -11.07 18.02
N PHE A 9 -16.43 -9.82 17.96
CA PHE A 9 -17.64 -9.40 18.68
C PHE A 9 -18.91 -10.12 18.19
N ALA A 10 -18.99 -10.45 16.90
CA ALA A 10 -20.13 -11.16 16.31
C ALA A 10 -20.06 -12.69 16.48
N SER A 11 -19.02 -13.24 17.15
CA SER A 11 -18.76 -14.68 17.24
C SER A 11 -18.78 -15.38 15.86
N LYS A 12 -18.37 -14.67 14.80
CA LYS A 12 -18.32 -15.18 13.43
C LYS A 12 -16.96 -15.82 13.15
N ALA A 13 -16.98 -16.92 12.42
CA ALA A 13 -15.77 -17.67 12.08
C ALA A 13 -14.93 -17.04 10.95
N GLU A 14 -15.48 -16.09 10.19
CA GLU A 14 -14.74 -15.44 9.10
C GLU A 14 -14.08 -14.15 9.56
N TRP A 15 -12.77 -14.24 9.78
CA TRP A 15 -11.90 -13.12 10.07
C TRP A 15 -11.39 -12.56 8.74
N GLY A 16 -11.56 -11.27 8.50
CA GLY A 16 -10.94 -10.63 7.34
C GLY A 16 -9.42 -10.76 7.42
N ALA A 17 -8.83 -11.66 6.62
CA ALA A 17 -7.40 -11.92 6.62
C ALA A 17 -6.62 -10.73 6.03
N PHE A 18 -5.46 -10.44 6.62
CA PHE A 18 -4.52 -9.51 6.01
C PHE A 18 -3.85 -10.19 4.82
N GLU A 19 -3.80 -9.55 3.66
CA GLU A 19 -3.25 -10.16 2.44
C GLU A 19 -1.73 -10.06 2.32
N GLY A 20 -1.02 -9.46 3.28
CA GLY A 20 0.43 -9.31 3.18
C GLY A 20 0.88 -8.27 2.14
N LYS A 21 -0.03 -7.46 1.60
CA LYS A 21 0.28 -6.47 0.57
C LYS A 21 0.80 -5.17 1.18
N GLY A 22 1.88 -4.64 0.62
CA GLY A 22 2.50 -3.38 0.99
C GLY A 22 2.80 -2.50 -0.22
N TYR A 23 2.77 -1.18 -0.03
CA TYR A 23 3.11 -0.22 -1.07
C TYR A 23 3.96 0.89 -0.48
N CYS A 24 4.94 1.39 -1.24
CA CYS A 24 5.76 2.52 -0.83
C CYS A 24 6.07 3.45 -2.00
N TRP A 25 6.19 4.74 -1.69
CA TRP A 25 6.75 5.73 -2.60
C TRP A 25 8.17 6.06 -2.15
N ILE A 26 9.11 6.14 -3.09
CA ILE A 26 10.52 6.44 -2.80
C ILE A 26 10.90 7.70 -3.57
N GLU A 27 11.18 8.79 -2.87
CA GLU A 27 11.65 10.04 -3.47
C GLU A 27 13.14 9.92 -3.79
N THR A 28 13.51 10.15 -5.05
CA THR A 28 14.91 10.01 -5.51
C THR A 28 15.54 11.35 -5.91
N GLY A 29 14.82 12.46 -5.73
CA GLY A 29 15.26 13.78 -6.22
C GLY A 29 14.99 14.00 -7.71
N PHE A 30 15.49 15.13 -8.25
CA PHE A 30 15.35 15.55 -9.66
C PHE A 30 13.90 15.58 -10.21
N GLY A 31 12.93 15.75 -9.32
CA GLY A 31 11.51 15.68 -9.69
C GLY A 31 11.05 14.29 -10.12
N LYS A 32 11.68 13.22 -9.62
CA LYS A 32 11.30 11.82 -9.85
C LYS A 32 11.02 11.10 -8.54
N ALA A 33 10.10 10.15 -8.59
CA ALA A 33 9.85 9.20 -7.52
C ALA A 33 9.76 7.79 -8.10
N ALA A 34 10.18 6.80 -7.33
CA ALA A 34 9.95 5.39 -7.56
C ALA A 34 8.72 4.91 -6.78
N PHE A 35 8.17 3.78 -7.21
CA PHE A 35 7.04 3.14 -6.56
C PHE A 35 7.33 1.66 -6.34
N GLY A 36 7.26 1.23 -5.09
CA GLY A 36 7.41 -0.16 -4.68
C GLY A 36 6.06 -0.77 -4.34
N SER A 37 5.83 -2.00 -4.79
CA SER A 37 4.76 -2.87 -4.30
C SER A 37 5.36 -4.16 -3.78
N LEU A 38 4.86 -4.62 -2.65
CA LEU A 38 5.31 -5.82 -1.96
C LEU A 38 4.14 -6.77 -1.73
N ASP A 39 4.40 -8.05 -1.89
CA ASP A 39 3.55 -9.14 -1.44
C ASP A 39 4.38 -10.05 -0.53
N PHE A 40 4.16 -9.95 0.78
CA PHE A 40 4.88 -10.72 1.78
C PHE A 40 4.43 -12.18 1.86
N TYR A 41 3.25 -12.51 1.33
CA TYR A 41 2.68 -13.86 1.38
C TYR A 41 2.83 -14.61 0.06
N ALA A 42 3.43 -13.98 -0.95
CA ALA A 42 3.87 -14.65 -2.15
C ALA A 42 4.79 -15.85 -1.82
N SER A 43 4.58 -16.96 -2.52
CA SER A 43 5.35 -18.20 -2.41
C SER A 43 6.06 -18.46 -3.75
N PRO A 44 7.33 -18.92 -3.76
CA PRO A 44 8.13 -19.44 -2.65
C PRO A 44 8.89 -18.40 -1.81
N ALA A 45 8.85 -17.12 -2.21
CA ALA A 45 9.53 -16.03 -1.54
C ALA A 45 8.71 -14.73 -1.72
N PRO A 46 8.84 -13.75 -0.82
CA PRO A 46 8.11 -12.49 -0.91
C PRO A 46 8.41 -11.78 -2.24
N GLU A 47 7.36 -11.27 -2.89
CA GLU A 47 7.48 -10.56 -4.15
C GLU A 47 7.70 -9.07 -3.88
N VAL A 48 8.76 -8.51 -4.45
CA VAL A 48 9.04 -7.07 -4.40
C VAL A 48 9.20 -6.53 -5.81
N LYS A 49 8.27 -5.67 -6.21
CA LYS A 49 8.31 -4.98 -7.51
C LYS A 49 8.64 -3.52 -7.27
N LEU A 50 9.80 -3.10 -7.76
CA LEU A 50 10.22 -1.69 -7.72
C LEU A 50 10.17 -1.11 -9.13
N ARG A 51 9.30 -0.11 -9.33
CA ARG A 51 9.27 0.65 -10.57
C ARG A 51 10.34 1.74 -10.53
N SER A 52 11.11 1.84 -11.62
CA SER A 52 12.18 2.82 -11.74
C SER A 52 11.68 4.26 -11.53
N PRO A 53 12.53 5.14 -10.97
CA PRO A 53 12.13 6.51 -10.68
C PRO A 53 11.71 7.28 -11.92
N SER A 54 10.54 7.91 -11.88
CA SER A 54 10.03 8.69 -13.01
C SER A 54 9.22 9.91 -12.55
N ARG A 55 9.11 10.90 -13.45
CA ARG A 55 8.32 12.13 -13.19
C ARG A 55 6.83 11.81 -13.05
N PRO A 56 6.21 10.94 -13.87
CA PRO A 56 4.80 10.58 -13.70
C PRO A 56 4.51 9.94 -12.33
N LEU A 57 5.41 9.08 -11.83
CA LEU A 57 5.27 8.49 -10.50
C LEU A 57 5.33 9.56 -9.39
N ARG A 58 6.18 10.58 -9.53
CA ARG A 58 6.18 11.72 -8.59
C ARG A 58 4.84 12.46 -8.58
N TRP A 59 4.25 12.71 -9.74
CA TRP A 59 2.92 13.32 -9.81
C TRP A 59 1.84 12.42 -9.18
N GLY A 60 1.92 11.11 -9.42
CA GLY A 60 1.05 10.11 -8.79
C GLY A 60 1.11 10.16 -7.26
N LYS A 61 2.31 10.21 -6.67
CA LYS A 61 2.50 10.40 -5.24
C LYS A 61 1.84 11.67 -4.72
N ILE A 62 2.12 12.81 -5.35
CA ILE A 62 1.57 14.11 -4.92
C ILE A 62 0.04 14.09 -4.97
N PHE A 63 -0.54 13.50 -6.03
CA PHE A 63 -1.99 13.36 -6.14
C PHE A 63 -2.55 12.46 -5.03
N PHE A 64 -1.92 11.30 -4.78
CA PHE A 64 -2.30 10.39 -3.71
C PHE A 64 -2.29 11.08 -2.34
N GLU A 65 -1.21 11.79 -2.01
CA GLU A 65 -1.08 12.56 -0.77
C GLU A 65 -2.19 13.60 -0.65
N LYS A 66 -2.43 14.40 -1.69
CA LYS A 66 -3.49 15.43 -1.68
C LYS A 66 -4.89 14.83 -1.54
N GLN A 67 -5.18 13.74 -2.24
CA GLN A 67 -6.45 13.03 -2.12
C GLN A 67 -6.64 12.48 -0.71
N TRP A 68 -5.60 11.85 -0.14
CA TRP A 68 -5.64 11.33 1.21
C TRP A 68 -5.86 12.44 2.23
N PHE A 69 -5.06 13.52 2.17
CA PHE A 69 -5.24 14.68 3.06
C PHE A 69 -6.66 15.22 2.97
N ARG A 70 -7.19 15.50 1.76
CA ARG A 70 -8.58 15.98 1.59
C ARG A 70 -9.66 15.04 2.10
N ARG A 71 -9.38 13.73 2.18
CA ARG A 71 -10.36 12.73 2.63
C ARG A 71 -10.43 12.67 4.16
N TRP A 72 -9.33 12.98 4.84
CA TRP A 72 -9.18 12.77 6.28
C TRP A 72 -8.98 14.07 7.07
N PHE A 73 -8.69 15.19 6.41
CA PHE A 73 -8.60 16.55 6.95
C PHE A 73 -9.40 17.51 6.05
#